data_AF-A0A9Q1AKZ5-F1
#
_entry.id   AF-A0A9Q1AKZ5-F1
#
_cell.length_a   1.000
_cell.length_b   1.000
_cell.length_c   1.000
_cell.angle_alpha   90.00
_cell.angle_beta   90.00
_cell.angle_gamma   90.00
#
_symmetry.space_group_name_H-M   'P 1'
#
loop_
_entity.id
_entity.type
_entity.pdbx_description
1 polymer ?
#
loop_
_entity_poly.entity_id
_entity_poly.type
_entity_poly.pdbx_seq_one_letter_code
_entity_poly.pdbx_strand_id
1 'polypeptide(L)' 'MVVGGTETSSNALEFAMAEIMSKPERMFMFLLATLLHCFDWKLPERKKPDLSEKFGIVIKLKNPLVVIPAPRLPDPKLYE' A
#
# COMPACT_ATOMS: atom_id res chain seq x y z
N MET A 1 -12.76 -43.02 5.91
CA MET A 1 -12.90 -41.84 5.04
C MET A 1 -12.42 -40.65 5.87
N VAL A 2 -11.20 -40.18 5.62
CA VAL A 2 -10.58 -39.08 6.40
C VAL A 2 -11.08 -37.77 5.82
N VAL A 3 -11.80 -37.00 6.64
CA VAL A 3 -12.23 -35.64 6.33
C VAL A 3 -10.99 -34.75 6.36
N GLY A 4 -10.42 -34.45 5.20
CA GLY A 4 -9.28 -33.56 5.04
C GLY A 4 -9.61 -32.53 3.96
N GLY A 5 -9.75 -31.27 4.34
CA GLY A 5 -10.08 -30.23 3.36
C GLY A 5 -9.93 -28.77 3.82
N THR A 6 -9.95 -28.47 5.12
CA THR A 6 -9.95 -27.07 5.59
C THR A 6 -8.64 -26.64 6.26
N GLU A 7 -8.05 -27.47 7.13
CA GLU A 7 -6.86 -27.10 7.92
C GLU A 7 -5.63 -26.79 7.06
N THR A 8 -5.42 -27.51 5.97
CA THR A 8 -4.24 -27.32 5.09
C THR A 8 -4.26 -25.97 4.36
N SER A 9 -5.44 -25.45 4.03
CA SER A 9 -5.59 -24.16 3.33
C SER A 9 -5.38 -22.95 4.25
N SER A 10 -5.85 -23.02 5.50
CA SER A 10 -5.64 -21.97 6.51
C SER A 10 -4.16 -21.84 6.85
N ASN A 11 -3.51 -22.98 7.12
CA ASN A 11 -2.09 -23.01 7.46
C ASN A 11 -1.22 -22.45 6.32
N ALA A 12 -1.55 -22.75 5.06
CA ALA A 12 -0.81 -22.21 3.91
C ALA A 12 -0.88 -20.67 3.83
N LEU A 13 -2.05 -20.08 4.12
CA LEU A 13 -2.22 -18.63 4.15
C LEU A 13 -1.43 -18.01 5.30
N GLU A 14 -1.45 -18.64 6.47
CA GLU A 14 -0.68 -18.20 7.65
C GLU A 14 0.84 -18.24 7.41
N PHE A 15 1.35 -19.31 6.79
CA PHE A 15 2.77 -19.41 6.41
C PHE A 15 3.16 -18.37 5.36
N ALA A 16 2.32 -18.14 4.35
CA ALA A 16 2.57 -17.11 3.35
C ALA A 16 2.59 -15.71 3.98
N MET A 17 1.65 -15.41 4.89
CA MET A 17 1.65 -14.16 5.64
C MET A 17 2.92 -14.00 6.50
N ALA A 18 3.38 -15.07 7.17
CA ALA A 18 4.61 -15.05 7.95
C ALA A 18 5.85 -14.83 7.08
N GLU A 19 5.92 -15.46 5.91
CA GLU A 19 7.01 -15.26 4.96
C GLU A 19 7.01 -13.84 4.39
N ILE A 20 5.84 -13.30 4.07
CA ILE A 20 5.65 -11.92 3.65
C ILE A 20 6.11 -10.95 4.75
N MET A 21 5.73 -11.20 6.00
CA MET A 21 6.18 -10.42 7.17
C MET A 21 7.66 -10.60 7.50
N SER A 22 8.28 -11.72 7.11
CA SER A 22 9.71 -11.98 7.35
C SER A 22 10.64 -11.05 6.57
N LYS A 23 10.14 -10.38 5.53
CA LYS A 23 10.92 -9.50 4.64
C LYS A 23 10.23 -8.15 4.45
N PRO A 24 10.09 -7.36 5.52
CA PRO A 24 9.25 -6.16 5.54
C PRO A 24 9.70 -5.12 4.52
N GLU A 25 11.00 -4.96 4.29
CA GLU A 25 11.55 -4.01 3.31
C GLU A 25 11.03 -4.29 1.88
N ARG A 26 11.08 -5.56 1.48
CA ARG A 26 10.69 -5.97 0.11
C ARG A 26 9.18 -5.84 -0.09
N MET A 27 8.41 -6.25 0.91
CA MET A 27 6.95 -6.05 0.90
C MET A 27 6.60 -4.57 0.83
N PHE A 28 7.24 -3.74 1.66
CA PHE A 28 6.99 -2.30 1.68
C PHE A 28 7.28 -1.67 0.31
N MET A 29 8.43 -1.98 -0.29
CA MET A 29 8.78 -1.49 -1.62
C MET A 29 7.80 -1.97 -2.69
N PHE A 30 7.36 -3.23 -2.63
CA PHE A 30 6.38 -3.78 -3.57
C PHE A 30 5.04 -3.07 -3.46
N LEU A 31 4.49 -2.94 -2.24
CA LEU A 31 3.23 -2.22 -2.01
C LEU A 31 3.31 -0.77 -2.47
N LEU A 32 4.42 -0.09 -2.18
CA LEU A 32 4.64 1.28 -2.62
C LEU A 32 4.70 1.37 -4.15
N ALA A 33 5.43 0.48 -4.81
CA ALA A 33 5.53 0.43 -6.26
C ALA A 33 4.18 0.16 -6.92
N THR A 34 3.38 -0.77 -6.38
CA THR A 34 2.03 -1.05 -6.87
C THR A 34 1.13 0.18 -6.73
N LEU A 35 1.13 0.85 -5.58
CA LEU A 35 0.33 2.06 -5.36
C LEU A 35 0.71 3.19 -6.33
N LEU A 36 2.00 3.39 -6.57
CA LEU A 36 2.51 4.38 -7.54
C LEU A 36 2.18 4.00 -8.99
N HIS A 37 2.12 2.71 -9.30
CA HIS A 37 1.81 2.22 -10.65
C HIS A 37 0.30 2.27 -10.96
N CYS A 38 -0.54 1.98 -9.98
CA CYS A 38 -1.98 1.86 -10.19
C CYS A 38 -2.69 3.22 -10.26
N PHE A 39 -2.21 4.23 -9.54
CA PHE A 39 -2.94 5.49 -9.34
C PHE A 39 -2.16 6.71 -9.81
N ASP A 40 -2.89 7.61 -10.47
CA ASP A 40 -2.51 9.01 -10.60
C ASP A 40 -2.93 9.76 -9.34
N TRP A 41 -2.00 10.49 -8.73
CA TRP A 41 -2.21 11.18 -7.46
C TRP A 41 -2.54 12.66 -7.70
N LYS A 42 -3.70 13.13 -7.22
CA LYS A 42 -4.17 14.51 -7.41
C LYS A 42 -4.28 15.23 -6.06
N LEU A 43 -3.96 16.51 -6.03
CA LEU A 43 -4.16 17.31 -4.81
C LEU A 43 -5.64 17.71 -4.67
N PRO A 44 -6.17 17.73 -3.44
CA PRO A 44 -7.49 18.28 -3.14
C PRO A 44 -7.46 19.80 -3.31
N GLU A 45 -8.23 20.30 -4.28
CA GLU A 45 -8.30 21.71 -4.69
C GLU A 45 -6.96 22.27 -5.20
N ARG A 46 -6.95 23.47 -5.82
CA ARG A 46 -5.73 24.14 -6.32
C ARG A 46 -4.81 24.66 -5.18
N LYS A 47 -4.76 23.96 -4.05
CA LYS A 47 -3.89 24.28 -2.92
C LYS A 47 -2.48 23.78 -3.25
N LYS A 48 -1.48 24.63 -3.02
CA LYS A 48 -0.08 24.21 -3.05
C LYS A 48 0.19 23.36 -1.82
N PRO A 49 0.97 22.27 -1.93
CA PRO A 49 1.31 21.46 -0.76
C PRO A 49 2.15 22.31 0.20
N ASP A 50 1.72 22.37 1.46
CA ASP A 50 2.51 22.99 2.53
C ASP A 50 3.52 21.97 3.04
N LEU A 51 4.78 22.20 2.69
CA LEU A 51 5.90 21.36 3.10
C LEU A 51 6.59 21.86 4.37
N SER A 52 5.97 22.78 5.12
CA SER A 52 6.53 23.24 6.38
C SER A 52 6.65 22.07 7.36
N GLU A 53 7.78 22.02 8.08
CA GLU A 53 8.10 20.93 8.99
C GLU A 53 7.82 21.32 10.44
N LYS A 54 7.44 20.32 11.25
CA LYS A 54 7.43 20.42 12.70
C LYS A 54 8.61 19.63 13.25
N PHE A 55 9.53 20.32 13.92
CA PHE A 55 10.69 19.71 14.55
C PHE A 55 10.29 18.87 15.78
N GLY A 56 10.94 17.72 15.96
CA GLY A 56 10.74 16.75 17.02
C GLY A 56 11.76 15.61 16.89
N ILE A 57 11.56 14.47 17.59
CA ILE A 57 12.45 13.30 17.49
C ILE A 57 12.52 12.77 16.03
N VAL A 58 11.45 12.96 15.26
CA VAL A 58 11.38 12.64 13.83
C VAL A 58 10.81 13.87 13.10
N ILE A 59 11.41 14.24 11.97
CA ILE A 59 10.92 15.31 11.10
C ILE A 59 9.57 14.87 10.52
N LYS A 60 8.54 15.68 10.71
CA LYS A 60 7.21 15.46 10.16
C LYS A 60 6.70 16.74 9.50
N LEU A 61 5.92 16.60 8.43
CA LEU A 61 5.16 17.71 7.88
C LEU A 61 4.25 18.30 8.97
N LYS A 62 4.23 19.63 9.08
CA LYS A 62 3.39 20.38 10.02
C LYS A 62 1.91 20.11 9.75
N ASN A 63 1.55 20.06 8.47
CA ASN A 63 0.23 19.72 7.99
C ASN A 63 0.32 18.40 7.20
N PRO A 64 -0.50 17.38 7.51
CA PRO A 64 -0.51 16.14 6.74
C PRO A 64 -0.79 16.40 5.26
N LEU A 65 0.03 15.83 4.38
CA LEU A 65 -0.21 15.89 2.94
C LEU A 65 -1.34 14.92 2.58
N VAL A 66 -2.42 15.44 2.02
CA VAL A 66 -3.56 14.66 1.53
C VAL A 66 -3.54 14.68 0.01
N VAL A 67 -3.65 13.50 -0.59
CA VAL A 67 -3.73 13.29 -2.04
C VAL A 67 -4.86 12.31 -2.33
N ILE A 68 -5.55 12.54 -3.44
CA ILE A 68 -6.66 11.71 -3.90
C ILE A 68 -6.12 10.80 -5.02
N PRO A 69 -6.11 9.47 -4.82
CA PRO A 69 -5.74 8.55 -5.88
C PRO A 69 -6.86 8.44 -6.91
N ALA A 70 -6.53 8.56 -8.18
CA ALA A 70 -7.41 8.28 -9.31
C ALA A 70 -6.82 7.10 -10.11
N PRO A 71 -7.62 6.12 -10.55
CA PRO A 71 -7.11 5.05 -11.41
C PRO A 71 -6.41 5.65 -12.64
N ARG A 72 -5.18 5.20 -12.90
CA ARG A 72 -4.37 5.67 -14.04
C ARG A 72 -4.93 5.21 -15.39
N LEU A 73 -5.51 4.01 -15.45
CA LEU A 73 -6.10 3.43 -16.64
C LEU A 73 -7.63 3.48 -16.56
N PRO A 74 -8.32 3.75 -17.67
CA PRO A 74 -9.78 3.91 -17.70
C PRO A 74 -10.52 2.56 -17.60
N ASP A 75 -9.90 1.47 -18.05
CA ASP A 75 -10.46 0.12 -17.99
C ASP A 75 -9.75 -0.70 -16.90
N PRO A 76 -10.47 -1.18 -15.87
CA PRO A 76 -9.91 -2.03 -14.81
C PRO A 76 -9.21 -3.29 -15.32
N LYS A 77 -9.61 -3.83 -16.49
CA LYS A 77 -9.02 -5.06 -17.06
C LYS A 77 -7.57 -4.90 -17.50
N LEU A 78 -7.08 -3.66 -17.59
CA LEU A 78 -5.71 -3.36 -18.02
C LEU A 78 -4.67 -3.50 -16.89
N TYR A 79 -5.11 -3.89 -15.68
CA TYR A 79 -4.25 -4.14 -14.53
C TYR A 79 -4.08 -5.63 -14.20
N GLU A 80 -4.64 -6.52 -15.02
CA GLU A 80 -4.52 -7.98 -14.88
C GLU A 80 -3.16 -8.52 -15.38
#